data_AF-A0A2N0MMF8-F1
#
_entry.id   AF-A0A2N0MMF8-F1
#
_cell.length_a   1.000
_cell.length_b   1.000
_cell.length_c   1.000
_cell.angle_alpha   90.00
_cell.angle_beta   90.00
_cell.angle_gamma   90.00
#
_symmetry.space_group_name_H-M   'P 1'
#
loop_
_entity.id
_entity.type
_entity.pdbx_description
1 polymer ?
#
loop_
_entity_poly.entity_id
_entity_poly.type
_entity_poly.pdbx_seq_one_letter_code
_entity_poly.pdbx_strand_id
1 'polypeptide(L)'
;MPEGIIDMEDMDLIFSVTDPMGIHRESVRVELSKEDPGSIGCTDAGIIEITVPETSPIQDFTDRLQRELEGMGYVTQDLDEDDEEED
;
A
#
# COMPACT_ATOMS: atom_id res chain seq x y z
N MET A 1 9.08 12.79 -18.48
CA MET A 1 8.64 12.81 -17.07
C MET A 1 9.89 13.10 -16.24
N PRO A 2 9.80 13.87 -15.15
CA PRO A 2 10.96 14.04 -14.27
C PRO A 2 11.35 12.66 -13.72
N GLU A 3 12.59 12.26 -13.98
CA GLU A 3 13.16 11.02 -13.45
C GLU A 3 13.15 11.12 -11.91
N GLY A 4 12.61 10.10 -11.23
CA GLY A 4 12.58 10.05 -9.76
C GLY A 4 11.37 10.69 -9.06
N ILE A 5 10.29 11.05 -9.77
CA ILE A 5 9.02 11.47 -9.15
C ILE A 5 7.94 10.40 -9.38
N ILE A 6 7.12 10.13 -8.37
CA ILE A 6 5.95 9.25 -8.51
C ILE A 6 4.94 9.87 -9.49
N ASP A 7 4.32 9.03 -10.30
CA ASP A 7 3.22 9.46 -11.16
C ASP A 7 1.85 9.06 -10.58
N MET A 8 0.78 9.37 -11.33
CA MET A 8 -0.58 9.01 -10.92
C MET A 8 -0.84 7.50 -10.97
N GLU A 9 -0.13 6.76 -11.81
CA GLU A 9 -0.27 5.30 -11.94
C GLU A 9 0.38 4.59 -10.74
N ASP A 10 1.55 5.07 -10.30
CA ASP A 10 2.22 4.60 -9.08
C ASP A 10 1.30 4.74 -7.86
N MET A 11 0.66 5.91 -7.72
CA MET A 11 -0.31 6.17 -6.65
C MET A 11 -1.52 5.24 -6.73
N ASP A 12 -2.09 5.04 -7.92
CA ASP A 12 -3.26 4.17 -8.12
C ASP A 12 -2.94 2.71 -7.71
N LEU A 13 -1.76 2.22 -8.08
CA LEU A 13 -1.31 0.87 -7.74
C LEU A 13 -1.10 0.68 -6.24
N ILE A 14 -0.54 1.67 -5.53
CA ILE A 14 -0.43 1.63 -4.08
C ILE A 14 -1.82 1.53 -3.44
N PHE A 15 -2.77 2.37 -3.88
CA PHE A 15 -4.12 2.35 -3.33
C PHE A 15 -4.88 1.07 -3.68
N SER A 16 -4.61 0.47 -4.84
CA SER A 16 -5.18 -0.82 -5.21
C SER A 16 -4.78 -1.96 -4.27
N VAL A 17 -3.67 -1.83 -3.53
CA VAL A 17 -3.26 -2.78 -2.48
C VAL A 17 -3.89 -2.43 -1.14
N THR A 18 -3.90 -1.15 -0.75
CA THR A 18 -4.34 -0.73 0.58
C THR A 18 -5.87 -0.70 0.74
N ASP A 19 -6.59 -0.32 -0.31
CA ASP A 19 -8.07 -0.21 -0.29
C ASP A 19 -8.76 -1.55 0.07
N PRO A 20 -8.43 -2.71 -0.56
CA PRO A 20 -9.06 -3.99 -0.19
C PRO A 20 -8.67 -4.49 1.21
N MET A 21 -7.60 -3.96 1.81
CA MET A 21 -7.21 -4.27 3.19
C MET A 21 -7.96 -3.41 4.22
N GLY A 22 -8.87 -2.56 3.77
CA GLY A 22 -9.63 -1.63 4.62
C GLY A 22 -8.81 -0.46 5.14
N ILE A 23 -7.63 -0.19 4.55
CA ILE A 23 -6.77 0.93 4.95
C ILE A 23 -7.28 2.18 4.24
N HIS A 24 -7.74 3.16 5.03
CA HIS A 24 -8.16 4.44 4.46
C HIS A 24 -6.98 5.18 3.83
N ARG A 25 -7.20 5.78 2.65
CA ARG A 25 -6.18 6.55 1.93
C ARG A 25 -5.59 7.71 2.75
N GLU A 26 -6.31 8.24 3.72
CA GLU A 26 -5.80 9.26 4.66
C GLU A 26 -4.72 8.73 5.62
N SER A 27 -4.72 7.42 5.86
CA SER A 27 -3.73 6.70 6.64
C SER A 27 -2.53 6.27 5.81
N VAL A 28 -2.51 6.58 4.50
CA VAL A 28 -1.41 6.24 3.58
C VAL A 28 -0.68 7.52 3.19
N ARG A 29 0.61 7.58 3.50
CA ARG A 29 1.52 8.66 3.10
C ARG A 29 2.52 8.11 2.11
N VAL A 30 2.52 8.68 0.91
CA VAL A 30 3.46 8.31 -0.15
C VAL A 30 4.38 9.49 -0.42
N GLU A 31 5.69 9.26 -0.34
CA GLU A 31 6.69 10.26 -0.69
C GLU A 31 6.65 10.54 -2.20
N LEU A 32 6.65 11.82 -2.57
CA LEU A 32 6.60 12.24 -3.98
C LEU A 32 7.89 11.88 -4.74
N SER A 33 9.01 11.80 -4.02
CA SER A 33 10.30 11.35 -4.55
C SER A 33 10.44 9.85 -4.44
N LYS A 34 10.94 9.23 -5.50
CA LYS A 34 11.39 7.84 -5.48
C LYS A 34 12.77 7.76 -4.83
N GLU A 35 13.04 6.68 -4.10
CA GLU A 35 14.35 6.40 -3.49
C GLU A 35 14.69 4.93 -3.66
N ASP A 36 15.96 4.58 -3.76
CA ASP A 36 16.40 3.18 -3.87
C ASP A 36 17.37 2.81 -2.72
N PRO A 37 17.02 1.84 -1.85
CA PRO A 37 15.80 1.01 -1.89
C PRO A 37 14.54 1.76 -1.43
N GLY A 38 13.40 1.42 -2.02
CA GLY A 38 12.09 1.87 -1.54
C GLY A 38 11.77 1.36 -0.13
N SER A 39 10.91 2.10 0.59
CA SER A 39 10.61 1.90 2.01
C SER A 39 9.12 1.67 2.26
N ILE A 40 8.81 0.83 3.25
CA ILE A 40 7.46 0.56 3.74
C ILE A 40 7.54 0.58 5.26
N GLY A 41 6.75 1.44 5.89
CA GLY A 41 6.71 1.59 7.34
C GLY A 41 5.29 1.79 7.83
N CYS A 42 5.08 1.50 9.11
CA CYS A 42 3.86 1.86 9.82
C CYS A 42 4.26 2.55 11.12
N THR A 43 3.68 3.73 11.37
CA THR A 43 3.88 4.47 12.61
C THR A 43 3.06 3.88 13.75
N ASP A 44 3.38 4.19 15.01
CA ASP A 44 2.56 3.80 16.17
C ASP A 44 1.11 4.32 16.11
N ALA A 45 0.83 5.31 15.25
CA ALA A 45 -0.50 5.85 15.00
C ALA A 45 -1.28 5.11 13.90
N GLY A 46 -0.71 4.04 13.31
CA GLY A 46 -1.34 3.28 12.23
C GLY A 46 -1.26 3.96 10.86
N ILE A 47 -0.40 4.97 10.70
CA ILE A 47 -0.15 5.61 9.40
C ILE A 47 0.92 4.82 8.66
N ILE A 48 0.60 4.38 7.44
CA ILE A 48 1.48 3.70 6.51
C ILE A 48 2.31 4.73 5.75
N GLU A 49 3.62 4.61 5.80
CA GLU A 49 4.58 5.47 5.10
C GLU A 49 5.26 4.67 4.00
N ILE A 50 5.21 5.19 2.76
CA ILE A 50 5.63 4.48 1.55
C ILE A 50 6.58 5.36 0.75
N THR A 51 7.72 4.80 0.40
CA THR A 51 8.66 5.38 -0.56
C THR A 51 8.84 4.40 -1.72
N VAL A 52 8.46 4.81 -2.93
CA VAL A 52 8.54 3.96 -4.12
C VAL A 52 10.00 3.78 -4.57
N PRO A 53 10.44 2.57 -4.94
CA PRO A 53 11.77 2.33 -5.47
C PRO A 53 12.01 3.05 -6.80
N GLU A 54 13.19 3.66 -6.97
CA GLU A 54 13.55 4.31 -8.24
C GLU A 54 13.92 3.29 -9.33
N THR A 55 14.58 2.19 -8.95
CA THR A 55 15.18 1.24 -9.90
C THR A 55 14.31 0.03 -10.22
N SER A 56 13.26 -0.21 -9.42
CA SER A 56 12.40 -1.40 -9.53
C SER A 56 11.00 -1.02 -10.00
N PRO A 57 10.31 -1.89 -10.77
CA PRO A 57 8.96 -1.61 -11.20
C PRO A 57 8.01 -1.62 -10.00
N ILE A 58 7.02 -0.72 -10.05
CA ILE A 58 6.03 -0.55 -8.99
C ILE A 58 5.21 -1.83 -8.73
N GLN A 59 5.01 -2.69 -9.73
CA GLN A 59 4.31 -3.97 -9.58
C GLN A 59 5.02 -4.92 -8.61
N ASP A 60 6.34 -5.07 -8.73
CA ASP A 60 7.13 -5.87 -7.78
C ASP A 60 7.10 -5.24 -6.38
N PHE A 61 7.01 -3.90 -6.31
CA PHE A 61 6.89 -3.19 -5.04
C PHE A 61 5.52 -3.37 -4.41
N THR A 62 4.42 -3.43 -5.17
CA THR A 62 3.08 -3.68 -4.64
C THR A 62 2.94 -5.06 -4.04
N ASP A 63 3.55 -6.08 -4.65
CA ASP A 63 3.61 -7.43 -4.07
C ASP A 63 4.35 -7.44 -2.72
N ARG A 64 5.44 -6.66 -2.61
CA ARG A 64 6.15 -6.48 -1.34
C ARG A 64 5.29 -5.70 -0.33
N LEU A 65 4.64 -4.62 -0.75
CA LEU A 65 3.76 -3.81 0.09
C LEU A 65 2.67 -4.66 0.74
N GLN A 66 1.99 -5.48 -0.05
CA GLN A 66 0.97 -6.39 0.47
C GLN A 66 1.52 -7.30 1.57
N ARG A 67 2.65 -7.97 1.31
CA ARG A 67 3.26 -8.92 2.26
C ARG A 67 3.72 -8.25 3.56
N GLU A 68 4.24 -7.04 3.48
CA GLU A 68 4.65 -6.27 4.65
C GLU A 68 3.42 -5.83 5.47
N LEU A 69 2.36 -5.37 4.82
CA LEU A 69 1.09 -5.01 5.47
C LEU A 69 0.44 -6.24 6.13
N GLU A 70 0.46 -7.41 5.47
CA GLU A 70 0.05 -8.70 6.04
C GLU A 70 0.87 -9.06 7.28
N GLY A 71 2.20 -8.87 7.23
CA GLY A 71 3.08 -9.05 8.37
C GLY A 71 2.76 -8.11 9.54
N MET A 72 2.18 -6.94 9.26
CA MET A 72 1.72 -5.96 10.24
C MET A 72 0.30 -6.25 10.76
N GLY A 73 -0.41 -7.23 10.19
CA GLY A 73 -1.76 -7.64 10.58
C GLY A 73 -2.89 -7.02 9.77
N TYR A 74 -2.58 -6.29 8.68
CA TYR A 74 -3.59 -5.92 7.70
C TYR A 74 -3.85 -7.12 6.80
N VAL A 75 -5.10 -7.55 6.67
CA VAL A 75 -5.47 -8.64 5.76
C VAL A 75 -6.43 -8.11 4.72
N THR A 76 -6.38 -8.66 3.51
CA THR A 76 -7.40 -8.36 2.50
C THR A 76 -8.75 -8.78 3.06
N GLN A 77 -9.69 -7.84 3.09
CA GLN A 77 -11.07 -8.13 3.40
C GLN A 77 -11.69 -8.66 2.11
N ASP A 78 -11.54 -9.96 1.87
CA ASP A 78 -12.44 -10.66 0.98
C ASP A 78 -13.84 -10.49 1.57
N LEU A 79 -14.75 -9.84 0.84
CA LEU A 79 -16.14 -9.56 1.26
C LEU A 79 -17.01 -10.84 1.23
N ASP A 80 -16.41 -11.99 1.50
CA ASP A 80 -17.08 -13.28 1.51
C ASP A 80 -16.92 -13.88 2.91
N GLU A 81 -18.07 -14.06 3.59
CA GLU A 81 -18.30 -14.79 4.87
C GLU A 81 -17.90 -13.99 6.14
N ASP A 82 -18.79 -13.36 6.92
CA ASP A 82 -19.98 -13.89 7.61
C ASP A 82 -20.88 -12.70 8.04
N ASP A 83 -22.15 -12.68 7.63
CA ASP A 83 -23.30 -12.48 8.52
C ASP A 83 -24.59 -12.83 7.74
N GLU A 84 -24.70 -14.09 7.31
CA GLU A 84 -26.02 -14.72 7.18
C GLU A 84 -26.50 -15.06 8.61
N GLU A 85 -26.82 -14.06 9.44
CA GLU A 85 -27.80 -14.29 10.51
C GLU A 85 -29.19 -14.36 9.84
N GLU A 86 -29.47 -15.53 9.24
CA GLU A 86 -30.82 -15.95 8.88
C GLU A 86 -31.52 -16.54 10.13
N ASP A 87 -32.67 -15.92 10.48
CA ASP A 87 -33.72 -16.25 11.48
C ASP A 87 -33.59 -15.81 12.96
#